data_AF-A0A972YWL7-F1
#
_entry.id   AF-A0A972YWL7-F1
#
_cell.length_a   1.000
_cell.length_b   1.000
_cell.length_c   1.000
_cell.angle_alpha   90.00
_cell.angle_beta   90.00
_cell.angle_gamma   90.00
#
_symmetry.space_group_name_H-M   'P 1'
#
loop_
_entity.id
_entity.type
_entity.pdbx_description
1 polymer ?
#
loop_
_entity_poly.entity_id
_entity_poly.type
_entity_poly.pdbx_seq_one_letter_code
_entity_poly.pdbx_strand_id
1 'polypeptide(L)'
;MPQAAVRQYEEDEHLPTAEVDQQAALPTESEEALTSVDSPIADDKQEEPYYHYTVDTKDPDPWLIKHKSKIIALVILAAVAVAGSIFYKDNLLNQQTQAIVAAPQLNDFYYIDFRVIKDNLRPAEKFRMAKVKDITGDVVTLNFSSYFYLQEHELNEAIRYAQLRFEKFFQEKRHNYKISELQAMIESGAIVLARRPEGNMLDGNVVVPDSHFDSSSVFIPGKKENFSGLEYLKFANGGKRSELALEKFQESADYGFAKGQVNLAQMYLNGTAVDKDLHQALTWFQKAALQAYEPAILKYAIVCQQVESCAIADFYQEVVNAGVNIEFTKQANVRATTKAFEKALEDAKN
;
A
#
# COMPACT_ATOMS: atom_id res chain seq x y z
N MET A 1 23.49 32.99 -37.51
CA MET A 1 23.05 33.03 -38.93
C MET A 1 22.65 31.61 -39.33
N PRO A 2 21.60 31.37 -40.14
CA PRO A 2 20.63 32.27 -40.81
C PRO A 2 19.34 32.44 -39.96
N GLN A 3 18.51 33.49 -40.01
CA GLN A 3 17.75 34.24 -41.04
C GLN A 3 16.42 33.59 -41.50
N ALA A 4 15.36 34.40 -41.37
CA ALA A 4 13.93 34.12 -41.44
C ALA A 4 13.33 34.26 -42.85
N ALA A 5 12.11 33.76 -43.06
CA ALA A 5 11.00 34.52 -43.67
C ALA A 5 9.66 33.75 -43.62
N VAL A 6 8.61 34.52 -43.34
CA VAL A 6 7.17 34.19 -43.22
C VAL A 6 6.52 34.02 -44.59
N ARG A 7 5.51 33.14 -44.73
CA ARG A 7 4.44 33.30 -45.74
C ARG A 7 3.08 32.77 -45.28
N GLN A 8 2.08 33.48 -45.80
CA GLN A 8 0.64 33.50 -45.55
C GLN A 8 -0.10 32.24 -46.09
N TYR A 9 -1.30 32.03 -45.55
CA TYR A 9 -2.27 31.01 -45.93
C TYR A 9 -3.35 31.59 -46.85
N GLU A 10 -3.70 30.87 -47.92
CA GLU A 10 -4.95 30.92 -48.72
C GLU A 10 -5.18 29.47 -49.21
N GLU A 11 -6.28 28.80 -48.81
CA GLU A 11 -7.50 28.52 -49.61
C GLU A 11 -7.17 27.69 -50.88
N ASP A 12 -7.54 26.42 -51.02
CA ASP A 12 -8.89 25.85 -51.07
C ASP A 12 -8.85 24.31 -50.96
N GLU A 13 -9.81 23.70 -50.26
CA GLU A 13 -10.41 22.43 -50.71
C GLU A 13 -11.83 22.23 -50.12
N HIS A 14 -12.83 22.34 -50.98
CA HIS A 14 -14.26 22.07 -50.81
C HIS A 14 -14.54 20.55 -50.83
N LEU A 15 -15.55 19.90 -50.22
CA LEU A 15 -16.88 20.16 -49.60
C LEU A 15 -17.35 18.78 -49.02
N PRO A 16 -18.54 18.59 -48.35
CA PRO A 16 -19.53 19.53 -47.82
C PRO A 16 -19.95 19.27 -46.35
N THR A 17 -20.77 20.20 -45.87
CA THR A 17 -21.24 20.49 -44.52
C THR A 17 -22.43 19.65 -44.02
N ALA A 18 -22.46 19.41 -42.71
CA ALA A 18 -23.67 19.19 -41.91
C ALA A 18 -23.46 19.81 -40.52
N GLU A 19 -24.15 20.93 -40.24
CA GLU A 19 -24.10 21.65 -38.97
C GLU A 19 -25.04 21.04 -37.93
N VAL A 20 -24.52 20.86 -36.71
CA VAL A 20 -25.29 20.69 -35.47
C VAL A 20 -24.71 21.70 -34.50
N ASP A 21 -25.52 22.70 -34.12
CA ASP A 21 -25.10 23.70 -33.15
C ASP A 21 -25.78 23.46 -31.79
N GLN A 22 -24.95 23.47 -30.75
CA GLN A 22 -25.33 23.38 -29.34
C GLN A 22 -25.26 24.78 -28.74
N GLN A 23 -26.30 25.21 -28.03
CA GLN A 23 -26.19 26.35 -27.13
C GLN A 23 -26.68 26.00 -25.72
N ALA A 24 -25.85 26.33 -24.74
CA ALA A 24 -26.06 26.13 -23.32
C ALA A 24 -26.35 27.46 -22.60
N ALA A 25 -27.33 27.38 -21.70
CA ALA A 25 -27.45 27.96 -20.36
C ALA A 25 -27.62 29.49 -20.11
N LEU A 26 -28.86 29.82 -19.68
CA LEU A 26 -29.30 30.53 -18.44
C LEU A 26 -28.88 32.00 -18.20
N PRO A 27 -29.51 32.78 -17.28
CA PRO A 27 -30.77 32.61 -16.51
C PRO A 27 -31.68 33.87 -16.53
N THR A 28 -32.95 33.82 -16.10
CA THR A 28 -33.54 34.83 -15.17
C THR A 28 -34.97 34.49 -14.72
N GLU A 29 -35.23 34.92 -13.49
CA GLU A 29 -36.46 35.02 -12.72
C GLU A 29 -37.70 35.51 -13.49
N SER A 30 -38.89 35.10 -13.04
CA SER A 30 -40.13 35.81 -13.32
C SER A 30 -40.90 36.08 -12.01
N GLU A 31 -40.84 37.33 -11.55
CA GLU A 31 -41.94 37.96 -10.81
C GLU A 31 -42.89 38.65 -11.82
N GLU A 32 -44.18 38.48 -11.55
CA GLU A 32 -45.35 39.30 -11.87
C GLU A 32 -45.28 40.35 -13.01
N ALA A 33 -46.20 40.23 -13.98
CA ALA A 33 -47.24 41.25 -14.19
C ALA A 33 -48.17 40.91 -15.38
N LEU A 34 -49.46 40.98 -15.07
CA LEU A 34 -50.63 41.33 -15.89
C LEU A 34 -50.32 41.89 -17.29
N THR A 35 -51.00 41.40 -18.33
CA THR A 35 -52.16 42.09 -18.91
C THR A 35 -52.74 41.32 -20.11
N SER A 36 -54.06 41.42 -20.20
CA SER A 36 -54.98 40.97 -21.22
C SER A 36 -54.57 41.29 -22.66
N VAL A 37 -54.70 40.32 -23.56
CA VAL A 37 -55.20 40.56 -24.92
C VAL A 37 -56.20 39.46 -25.27
N ASP A 38 -57.47 39.87 -25.38
CA ASP A 38 -58.58 39.11 -25.96
C ASP A 38 -58.31 38.82 -27.44
N SER A 39 -58.54 37.58 -27.87
CA SER A 39 -59.20 37.31 -29.15
C SER A 39 -59.76 35.88 -29.17
N PRO A 40 -61.02 35.70 -29.60
CA PRO A 40 -61.72 34.43 -29.52
C PRO A 40 -61.45 33.60 -30.76
N ILE A 41 -60.98 32.37 -30.61
CA ILE A 41 -61.11 31.35 -31.66
C ILE A 41 -61.66 30.11 -31.00
N ALA A 42 -62.94 29.86 -31.28
CA ALA A 42 -63.58 28.59 -31.04
C ALA A 42 -62.86 27.52 -31.83
N ASP A 43 -62.39 26.47 -31.17
CA ASP A 43 -62.01 25.24 -31.82
C ASP A 43 -62.55 24.06 -30.99
N ASP A 44 -63.42 23.32 -31.65
CA ASP A 44 -64.13 22.14 -31.19
C ASP A 44 -63.11 21.02 -30.96
N LYS A 45 -62.79 20.75 -29.69
CA LYS A 45 -62.02 19.55 -29.31
C LYS A 45 -62.86 18.72 -28.36
N GLN A 46 -63.34 17.59 -28.88
CA GLN A 46 -63.81 16.46 -28.09
C GLN A 46 -62.78 16.13 -26.99
N GLU A 47 -63.16 16.35 -25.73
CA GLU A 47 -62.40 15.88 -24.57
C GLU A 47 -62.55 14.36 -24.48
N GLU A 48 -61.50 13.62 -24.84
CA GLU A 48 -61.38 12.23 -24.41
C GLU A 48 -61.18 12.20 -22.88
N PRO A 49 -61.85 11.31 -22.13
CA PRO A 49 -61.76 11.29 -20.68
C PRO A 49 -60.35 10.87 -20.25
N TYR A 50 -59.58 11.85 -19.77
CA TYR A 50 -58.30 11.61 -19.13
C TYR A 50 -58.55 10.98 -17.77
N TYR A 51 -58.20 9.70 -17.61
CA TYR A 51 -58.32 9.02 -16.32
C TYR A 51 -57.35 9.66 -15.31
N HIS A 52 -57.87 10.44 -14.37
CA HIS A 52 -57.14 10.81 -13.16
C HIS A 52 -57.15 9.62 -12.20
N TYR A 53 -56.08 8.83 -12.18
CA TYR A 53 -55.79 7.96 -11.06
C TYR A 53 -55.38 8.83 -9.87
N THR A 54 -56.33 9.12 -9.00
CA THR A 54 -56.01 9.59 -7.65
C THR A 54 -55.54 8.37 -6.88
N VAL A 55 -54.24 8.30 -6.59
CA VAL A 55 -53.70 7.29 -5.67
C VAL A 55 -54.23 7.67 -4.29
N ASP A 56 -55.33 7.04 -3.87
CA ASP A 56 -55.83 7.20 -2.50
C ASP A 56 -54.79 6.59 -1.55
N THR A 57 -54.02 7.46 -0.90
CA THR A 57 -52.96 7.07 0.03
C THR A 57 -53.51 6.55 1.36
N LYS A 58 -54.83 6.62 1.59
CA LYS A 58 -55.47 6.21 2.85
C LYS A 58 -55.97 4.77 2.85
N ASP A 59 -56.06 4.11 1.70
CA ASP A 59 -56.53 2.72 1.61
C ASP A 59 -55.40 1.77 1.18
N PRO A 60 -54.83 0.96 2.09
CA PRO A 60 -53.74 0.06 1.74
C PRO A 60 -54.24 -1.03 0.79
N ASP A 61 -53.45 -1.31 -0.26
CA ASP A 61 -53.79 -2.30 -1.28
C ASP A 61 -54.30 -3.63 -0.66
N PRO A 62 -55.51 -4.10 -1.00
CA PRO A 62 -56.10 -5.33 -0.44
C PRO A 62 -55.18 -6.55 -0.54
N TRP A 63 -54.33 -6.60 -1.56
CA TRP A 63 -53.33 -7.66 -1.72
C TRP A 63 -52.23 -7.59 -0.64
N LEU A 64 -51.73 -6.38 -0.35
CA LEU A 64 -50.74 -6.15 0.70
C LEU A 64 -51.28 -6.52 2.07
N ILE A 65 -52.56 -6.23 2.35
CA ILE A 65 -53.20 -6.62 3.62
C ILE A 65 -53.26 -8.14 3.75
N LYS A 66 -53.72 -8.84 2.71
CA LYS A 66 -53.86 -10.31 2.69
C LYS A 66 -52.52 -11.03 2.85
N HIS A 67 -51.45 -10.46 2.30
CA HIS A 67 -50.12 -11.04 2.33
C HIS A 67 -49.17 -10.38 3.35
N LYS A 68 -49.64 -9.43 4.16
CA LYS A 68 -48.83 -8.62 5.09
C LYS A 68 -47.84 -9.44 5.91
N SER A 69 -48.32 -10.49 6.59
CA SER A 69 -47.46 -11.33 7.44
C SER A 69 -46.43 -12.13 6.64
N LYS A 70 -46.77 -12.55 5.42
CA LYS A 70 -45.84 -13.27 4.52
C LYS A 70 -44.77 -12.32 3.98
N ILE A 71 -45.15 -11.09 3.63
CA ILE A 71 -44.22 -10.04 3.17
C ILE A 71 -43.28 -9.65 4.30
N ILE A 72 -43.79 -9.42 5.51
CA ILE A 72 -42.97 -9.12 6.68
C ILE A 72 -41.98 -10.27 6.94
N ALA A 73 -42.44 -11.53 6.90
CA ALA A 73 -41.56 -12.69 7.07
C ALA A 73 -40.46 -12.76 5.99
N LEU A 74 -40.80 -12.46 4.73
CA LEU A 74 -39.85 -12.46 3.62
C LEU A 74 -38.81 -11.33 3.75
N VAL A 75 -39.23 -10.14 4.16
CA VAL A 75 -38.33 -9.01 4.43
C VAL A 75 -37.40 -9.31 5.61
N ILE A 76 -37.90 -9.91 6.69
CA ILE A 76 -37.07 -10.33 7.83
C ILE A 76 -36.05 -11.37 7.37
N LEU A 77 -36.49 -12.38 6.59
CA LEU A 77 -35.60 -13.43 6.09
C LEU A 77 -34.51 -12.85 5.16
N ALA A 78 -34.88 -11.90 4.29
CA ALA A 78 -33.92 -11.18 3.46
C ALA A 78 -32.93 -10.34 4.30
N ALA A 79 -33.41 -9.62 5.31
CA ALA A 79 -32.55 -8.84 6.21
C ALA A 79 -31.57 -9.73 6.99
N VAL A 80 -32.03 -10.87 7.49
CA VAL A 80 -31.16 -11.87 8.16
C VAL A 80 -30.14 -12.45 7.19
N ALA A 81 -30.53 -12.76 5.95
CA ALA A 81 -29.60 -13.26 4.94
C ALA A 81 -28.53 -12.22 4.58
N VAL A 82 -28.91 -10.94 4.44
CA VAL A 82 -27.97 -9.83 4.20
C VAL A 82 -27.03 -9.64 5.38
N ALA A 83 -27.56 -9.57 6.60
CA ALA A 83 -26.75 -9.42 7.81
C ALA A 83 -25.79 -10.61 8.00
N GLY A 84 -26.27 -11.84 7.77
CA GLY A 84 -25.44 -13.04 7.79
C GLY A 84 -24.36 -13.03 6.73
N SER A 85 -24.65 -12.52 5.53
CA SER A 85 -23.64 -12.37 4.46
C SER A 85 -22.56 -11.35 4.82
N ILE A 86 -22.93 -10.21 5.41
CA ILE A 86 -21.99 -9.18 5.88
C ILE A 86 -21.10 -9.77 6.98
N PHE A 87 -21.71 -10.37 8.02
CA PHE A 87 -20.99 -10.99 9.12
C PHE A 87 -20.01 -12.08 8.65
N TYR A 88 -20.43 -12.91 7.69
CA TYR A 88 -19.57 -13.93 7.11
C TYR A 88 -18.35 -13.32 6.41
N LYS A 89 -18.56 -12.26 5.61
CA LYS A 89 -17.46 -11.55 4.93
C LYS A 89 -16.50 -10.89 5.93
N ASP A 90 -17.03 -10.23 6.95
CA ASP A 90 -16.21 -9.58 7.98
C ASP A 90 -15.38 -10.61 8.76
N ASN A 91 -15.99 -11.75 9.13
CA ASN A 91 -15.28 -12.84 9.78
C ASN A 91 -14.18 -13.43 8.88
N LEU A 92 -14.46 -13.63 7.59
CA LEU A 92 -13.47 -14.10 6.61
C LEU A 92 -12.30 -13.10 6.51
N LEU A 93 -12.60 -11.81 6.44
CA LEU A 93 -11.61 -10.74 6.33
C LEU A 93 -10.74 -10.63 7.59
N ASN A 94 -11.33 -10.82 8.78
CA ASN A 94 -10.61 -10.87 10.04
C ASN A 94 -9.66 -12.06 10.10
N GLN A 95 -10.11 -13.25 9.68
CA GLN A 95 -9.25 -14.45 9.58
C GLN A 95 -8.10 -14.24 8.59
N GLN A 96 -8.37 -13.63 7.44
CA GLN A 96 -7.33 -13.27 6.47
C GLN A 96 -6.33 -12.28 7.05
N THR A 97 -6.81 -11.25 7.76
CA THR A 97 -5.96 -10.24 8.40
C THR A 97 -5.02 -10.88 9.43
N GLN A 98 -5.55 -11.75 10.28
CA GLN A 98 -4.75 -12.51 11.26
C GLN A 98 -3.71 -13.39 10.57
N ALA A 99 -4.07 -14.10 9.50
CA ALA A 99 -3.16 -14.96 8.76
C ALA A 99 -2.03 -14.16 8.08
N ILE A 100 -2.34 -13.01 7.48
CA ILE A 100 -1.37 -12.15 6.81
C ILE A 100 -0.36 -11.58 7.83
N VAL A 101 -0.84 -11.09 8.98
CA VAL A 101 0.03 -10.51 10.01
C VAL A 101 0.84 -11.58 10.76
N ALA A 102 0.31 -12.79 10.93
CA ALA A 102 1.04 -13.90 11.54
C ALA A 102 2.21 -14.39 10.68
N ALA A 103 2.10 -14.30 9.35
CA ALA A 103 3.13 -14.66 8.39
C ALA A 103 3.32 -13.52 7.37
N PRO A 104 3.96 -12.41 7.77
CA PRO A 104 4.09 -11.21 6.95
C PRO A 104 4.94 -11.48 5.70
N GLN A 105 4.60 -10.82 4.61
CA GLN A 105 5.36 -10.83 3.36
C GLN A 105 5.70 -9.41 2.93
N LEU A 106 6.77 -9.28 2.13
CA LEU A 106 7.13 -8.01 1.53
C LEU A 106 5.96 -7.46 0.72
N ASN A 107 5.73 -6.15 0.84
CA ASN A 107 4.63 -5.43 0.20
C ASN A 107 3.22 -5.77 0.71
N ASP A 108 3.07 -6.48 1.83
CA ASP A 108 1.78 -6.50 2.53
C ASP A 108 1.40 -5.07 2.99
N PHE A 109 0.10 -4.79 2.98
CA PHE A 109 -0.47 -3.50 3.39
C PHE A 109 -1.34 -3.67 4.62
N TYR A 110 -1.13 -2.81 5.63
CA TYR A 110 -1.90 -2.80 6.87
C TYR A 110 -2.65 -1.48 7.04
N TYR A 111 -3.92 -1.57 7.40
CA TYR A 111 -4.80 -0.45 7.65
C TYR A 111 -4.76 -0.21 9.15
N ILE A 112 -4.25 0.96 9.53
CA ILE A 112 -3.90 1.24 10.91
C ILE A 112 -4.74 2.38 11.43
N ASP A 113 -5.49 2.10 12.51
CA ASP A 113 -6.18 3.09 13.31
C ASP A 113 -5.21 3.65 14.36
N PHE A 114 -4.74 4.87 14.11
CA PHE A 114 -3.81 5.54 15.00
C PHE A 114 -4.45 5.95 16.33
N ARG A 115 -5.79 6.04 16.41
CA ARG A 115 -6.50 6.45 17.63
C ARG A 115 -6.24 5.51 18.81
N VAL A 116 -5.98 4.24 18.52
CA VAL A 116 -5.68 3.22 19.53
C VAL A 116 -4.20 3.24 19.95
N ILE A 117 -3.32 3.76 19.09
CA ILE A 117 -1.86 3.74 19.30
C ILE A 117 -1.39 4.97 20.07
N LYS A 118 -2.00 6.13 19.82
CA LYS A 118 -1.51 7.42 20.34
C LYS A 118 -2.63 8.25 20.94
N ASP A 119 -2.43 8.62 22.20
CA ASP A 119 -3.26 9.59 22.89
C ASP A 119 -2.97 11.00 22.33
N ASN A 120 -4.03 11.72 21.95
CA ASN A 120 -4.00 13.09 21.40
C ASN A 120 -3.61 13.24 19.92
N LEU A 121 -4.48 12.74 19.03
CA LEU A 121 -4.39 12.95 17.57
C LEU A 121 -5.27 14.11 17.12
N ARG A 122 -4.85 14.79 16.04
CA ARG A 122 -5.70 15.78 15.38
C ARG A 122 -6.93 15.09 14.78
N PRO A 123 -8.07 15.78 14.58
CA PRO A 123 -9.28 15.18 14.03
C PRO A 123 -9.10 14.48 12.67
N ALA A 124 -8.12 14.92 11.87
CA ALA A 124 -7.79 14.35 10.56
C ALA A 124 -6.76 13.21 10.59
N GLU A 125 -6.16 12.90 11.75
CA GLU A 125 -5.05 11.95 11.87
C GLU A 125 -5.51 10.58 12.41
N LYS A 126 -6.59 10.04 11.85
CA LYS A 126 -7.22 8.82 12.39
C LYS A 126 -6.63 7.56 11.80
N PHE A 127 -6.64 7.44 10.47
CA PHE A 127 -6.23 6.22 9.80
C PHE A 127 -5.00 6.45 8.93
N ARG A 128 -4.13 5.44 8.84
CA ARG A 128 -3.02 5.41 7.89
C ARG A 128 -2.90 4.03 7.28
N MET A 129 -2.26 3.97 6.13
CA MET A 129 -1.78 2.72 5.59
C MET A 129 -0.34 2.50 6.01
N ALA A 130 0.04 1.27 6.29
CA ALA A 130 1.43 0.86 6.38
C ALA A 130 1.73 -0.16 5.29
N LYS A 131 2.97 -0.13 4.81
CA LYS A 131 3.52 -1.11 3.89
C LYS A 131 4.66 -1.85 4.57
N VAL A 132 4.65 -3.18 4.47
CA VAL A 132 5.79 -4.00 4.87
C VAL A 132 6.93 -3.77 3.89
N LYS A 133 7.98 -3.10 4.36
CA LYS A 133 9.14 -2.71 3.56
C LYS A 133 10.28 -3.72 3.67
N ASP A 134 10.44 -4.32 4.84
CA ASP A 134 11.54 -5.24 5.11
C ASP A 134 11.16 -6.20 6.24
N ILE A 135 11.68 -7.42 6.19
CA ILE A 135 11.50 -8.45 7.22
C ILE A 135 12.89 -8.97 7.57
N THR A 136 13.25 -8.91 8.85
CA THR A 136 14.56 -9.32 9.34
C THR A 136 14.34 -10.15 10.60
N GLY A 137 14.33 -11.48 10.44
CA GLY A 137 14.00 -12.41 11.51
C GLY A 137 12.53 -12.24 11.95
N ASP A 138 12.31 -11.98 13.24
CA ASP A 138 11.01 -11.71 13.85
C ASP A 138 10.58 -10.23 13.80
N VAL A 139 11.42 -9.36 13.22
CA VAL A 139 11.16 -7.92 13.13
C VAL A 139 10.70 -7.54 11.73
N VAL A 140 9.54 -6.90 11.68
CA VAL A 140 8.92 -6.35 10.48
C VAL A 140 9.12 -4.84 10.47
N THR A 141 9.70 -4.33 9.38
CA THR A 141 9.80 -2.89 9.15
C THR A 141 8.58 -2.40 8.36
N LEU A 142 7.86 -1.46 8.94
CA LEU A 142 6.73 -0.77 8.34
C LEU A 142 7.09 0.65 7.93
N ASN A 143 6.66 1.03 6.74
CA ASN A 143 6.66 2.40 6.27
C ASN A 143 5.20 2.88 6.20
N PHE A 144 4.88 3.95 6.92
CA PHE A 144 3.52 4.49 6.92
C PHE A 144 3.28 5.45 5.76
N SER A 145 2.04 5.56 5.31
CA SER A 145 1.61 6.53 4.31
C SER A 145 1.90 7.96 4.77
N SER A 146 2.35 8.82 3.86
CA SER A 146 2.54 10.26 4.10
C SER A 146 1.23 10.97 4.44
N TYR A 147 0.10 10.36 4.09
CA TYR A 147 -1.25 10.86 4.31
C TYR A 147 -1.93 10.16 5.47
N PHE A 148 -2.82 10.91 6.12
CA PHE A 148 -3.82 10.38 7.05
C PHE A 148 -5.20 10.47 6.42
N TYR A 149 -6.06 9.56 6.81
CA TYR A 149 -7.44 9.45 6.36
C TYR A 149 -8.40 9.65 7.52
N LEU A 150 -9.54 10.27 7.23
CA LEU A 150 -10.58 10.56 8.21
C LEU A 150 -11.46 9.34 8.48
N GLN A 151 -11.68 8.52 7.45
CA GLN A 151 -12.52 7.33 7.48
C GLN A 151 -11.75 6.14 6.92
N GLU A 152 -12.09 4.94 7.40
CA GLU A 152 -11.44 3.71 6.99
C GLU A 152 -11.60 3.43 5.49
N HIS A 153 -12.78 3.68 4.91
CA HIS A 153 -13.07 3.42 3.50
C HIS A 153 -12.17 4.23 2.53
N GLU A 154 -11.68 5.41 2.94
CA GLU A 154 -10.78 6.23 2.12
C GLU A 154 -9.45 5.52 1.81
N LEU A 155 -9.04 4.56 2.65
CA LEU A 155 -7.88 3.72 2.37
C LEU A 155 -8.08 2.86 1.11
N ASN A 156 -9.30 2.40 0.85
CA ASN A 156 -9.63 1.65 -0.36
C ASN A 156 -9.60 2.55 -1.60
N GLU A 157 -10.00 3.82 -1.46
CA GLU A 157 -9.93 4.78 -2.56
C GLU A 157 -8.46 5.06 -2.97
N ALA A 158 -7.52 5.04 -2.02
CA ALA A 158 -6.09 5.13 -2.34
C ALA A 158 -5.61 3.99 -3.26
N ILE A 159 -6.12 2.77 -3.07
CA ILE A 159 -5.85 1.62 -3.96
C ILE A 159 -6.53 1.84 -5.32
N ARG A 160 -7.82 2.22 -5.30
CA ARG A 160 -8.62 2.44 -6.52
C ARG A 160 -8.03 3.49 -7.44
N TYR A 161 -7.44 4.55 -6.88
CA TYR A 161 -6.75 5.60 -7.65
C TYR A 161 -5.25 5.31 -7.88
N ALA A 162 -4.81 4.08 -7.60
CA ALA A 162 -3.45 3.61 -7.79
C ALA A 162 -2.39 4.53 -7.14
N GLN A 163 -2.69 5.09 -5.97
CA GLN A 163 -1.79 6.01 -5.26
C GLN A 163 -0.58 5.27 -4.67
N LEU A 164 -0.75 4.00 -4.29
CA LEU A 164 0.25 3.19 -3.59
C LEU A 164 1.51 2.92 -4.44
N ARG A 165 1.39 3.02 -5.77
CA ARG A 165 2.53 2.82 -6.68
C ARG A 165 3.54 3.97 -6.63
N PHE A 166 3.15 5.13 -6.13
CA PHE A 166 4.04 6.29 -6.05
C PHE A 166 4.98 6.16 -4.85
N GLU A 167 6.27 6.29 -5.09
CA GLU A 167 7.30 6.12 -4.05
C GLU A 167 7.09 7.04 -2.85
N LYS A 168 6.71 8.30 -3.10
CA LYS A 168 6.46 9.31 -2.05
C LYS A 168 5.16 9.10 -1.25
N PHE A 169 4.31 8.16 -1.67
CA PHE A 169 3.09 7.84 -0.94
C PHE A 169 3.41 7.28 0.44
N PHE A 170 4.46 6.47 0.56
CA PHE A 170 4.96 5.98 1.83
C PHE A 170 6.15 6.83 2.30
N GLN A 171 6.18 7.13 3.59
CA GLN A 171 7.33 7.79 4.20
C GLN A 171 8.55 6.86 4.15
N GLU A 172 9.73 7.44 3.97
CA GLU A 172 11.00 6.70 4.09
C GLU A 172 11.27 6.23 5.52
N LYS A 173 10.60 6.87 6.50
CA LYS A 173 10.71 6.58 7.91
C LYS A 173 10.36 5.11 8.23
N ARG A 174 11.38 4.39 8.69
CA ARG A 174 11.29 2.99 9.15
C ARG A 174 10.71 2.90 10.55
N HIS A 175 9.76 2.00 10.74
CA HIS A 175 9.21 1.63 12.05
C HIS A 175 9.31 0.12 12.21
N ASN A 176 10.11 -0.32 13.17
CA ASN A 176 10.38 -1.73 13.40
C ASN A 176 9.42 -2.25 14.48
N TYR A 177 8.71 -3.32 14.17
CA TYR A 177 7.81 -4.00 15.09
C TYR A 177 8.14 -5.48 15.12
N LYS A 178 8.07 -6.12 16.28
CA LYS A 178 8.08 -7.58 16.35
C LYS A 178 6.76 -8.14 15.82
N ILE A 179 6.78 -9.35 15.28
CA ILE A 179 5.54 -10.03 14.83
C ILE A 179 4.52 -10.12 15.99
N SER A 180 4.96 -10.38 17.22
CA SER A 180 4.09 -10.40 18.40
C SER A 180 3.47 -9.04 18.72
N GLU A 181 4.20 -7.94 18.49
CA GLU A 181 3.65 -6.59 18.66
C GLU A 181 2.58 -6.30 17.59
N LEU A 182 2.80 -6.73 16.35
CA LEU A 182 1.79 -6.60 15.30
C LEU A 182 0.54 -7.44 15.58
N GLN A 183 0.68 -8.62 16.18
CA GLN A 183 -0.45 -9.43 16.64
C GLN A 183 -1.23 -8.72 17.75
N ALA A 184 -0.54 -8.15 18.74
CA ALA A 184 -1.18 -7.33 19.78
C ALA A 184 -1.87 -6.06 19.20
N MET A 185 -1.35 -5.51 18.11
CA MET A 185 -2.00 -4.42 17.39
C MET A 185 -3.31 -4.86 16.72
N ILE A 186 -3.45 -6.11 16.28
CA ILE A 186 -4.76 -6.63 15.83
C ILE A 186 -5.71 -6.75 17.03
N GLU A 187 -5.25 -7.33 18.14
CA GLU A 187 -6.08 -7.56 19.33
C GLU A 187 -6.62 -6.26 19.94
N SER A 188 -5.82 -5.19 19.92
CA SER A 188 -6.24 -3.86 20.35
C SER A 188 -7.14 -3.14 19.34
N GLY A 189 -7.28 -3.65 18.11
CA GLY A 189 -8.00 -3.00 17.01
C GLY A 189 -7.21 -1.89 16.32
N ALA A 190 -5.90 -1.77 16.59
CA ALA A 190 -5.02 -0.82 15.92
C ALA A 190 -4.75 -1.22 14.46
N ILE A 191 -4.57 -2.51 14.16
CA ILE A 191 -4.58 -3.02 12.77
C ILE A 191 -5.99 -3.52 12.47
N VAL A 192 -6.71 -2.77 11.62
CA VAL A 192 -8.10 -3.04 11.28
C VAL A 192 -8.20 -4.07 10.16
N LEU A 193 -7.31 -3.98 9.17
CA LEU A 193 -7.33 -4.81 7.98
C LEU A 193 -5.91 -5.01 7.46
N ALA A 194 -5.59 -6.23 7.03
CA ALA A 194 -4.38 -6.51 6.26
C ALA A 194 -4.71 -7.04 4.87
N ARG A 195 -3.95 -6.61 3.87
CA ARG A 195 -4.15 -6.95 2.46
C ARG A 195 -2.83 -7.36 1.84
N ARG A 196 -2.85 -8.47 1.09
CA ARG A 196 -1.69 -8.99 0.37
C ARG A 196 -1.93 -8.84 -1.13
N PRO A 197 -1.03 -8.17 -1.87
CA PRO A 197 -1.10 -8.11 -3.32
C PRO A 197 -0.89 -9.48 -3.97
N GLU A 198 -1.57 -9.72 -5.09
CA GLU A 198 -1.30 -10.83 -5.98
C GLU A 198 -0.27 -10.36 -7.03
N GLY A 199 1.00 -10.70 -6.78
CA GLY A 199 2.11 -10.11 -7.54
C GLY A 199 2.21 -8.61 -7.26
N ASN A 200 1.94 -7.78 -8.27
CA ASN A 200 2.01 -6.32 -8.16
C ASN A 200 0.64 -5.64 -8.05
N MET A 201 -0.44 -6.43 -8.06
CA MET A 201 -1.81 -5.94 -8.12
C MET A 201 -2.57 -6.20 -6.82
N LEU A 202 -3.44 -5.26 -6.47
CA LEU A 202 -4.42 -5.40 -5.40
C LEU A 202 -5.73 -4.78 -5.89
N ASP A 203 -6.82 -5.55 -5.82
CA ASP A 203 -8.14 -5.14 -6.30
C ASP A 203 -8.14 -4.60 -7.74
N GLY A 204 -7.37 -5.24 -8.62
CA GLY A 204 -7.24 -4.88 -10.04
C GLY A 204 -6.35 -3.65 -10.33
N ASN A 205 -5.74 -3.06 -9.30
CA ASN A 205 -4.89 -1.87 -9.43
C ASN A 205 -3.44 -2.18 -9.10
N VAL A 206 -2.50 -1.51 -9.77
CA VAL A 206 -1.06 -1.66 -9.50
C VAL A 206 -0.71 -0.92 -8.21
N VAL A 207 -0.20 -1.66 -7.23
CA VAL A 207 0.18 -1.15 -5.89
C VAL A 207 1.67 -1.32 -5.59
N VAL A 208 2.33 -2.22 -6.29
CA VAL A 208 3.80 -2.34 -6.28
C VAL A 208 4.27 -1.99 -7.68
N PRO A 209 5.04 -0.90 -7.88
CA PRO A 209 5.55 -0.59 -9.20
C PRO A 209 6.50 -1.71 -9.66
N ASP A 210 6.45 -2.04 -10.95
CA ASP A 210 7.39 -2.97 -11.54
C ASP A 210 8.81 -2.46 -11.26
N SER A 211 9.68 -3.34 -10.75
CA SER A 211 11.08 -3.00 -10.61
C SER A 211 11.62 -2.69 -12.01
N HIS A 212 11.99 -1.45 -12.27
CA HIS A 212 12.75 -1.14 -13.47
C HIS A 212 14.02 -1.98 -13.43
N PHE A 213 14.22 -2.81 -14.46
CA PHE A 213 15.46 -3.54 -14.60
C PHE A 213 16.53 -2.51 -14.94
N ASP A 214 17.28 -2.07 -13.93
CA ASP A 214 18.46 -1.23 -14.14
C ASP A 214 19.51 -2.07 -14.86
N SER A 215 19.48 -2.03 -16.19
CA SER A 215 20.50 -2.65 -17.03
C SER A 215 21.79 -1.82 -16.93
N SER A 216 22.60 -2.12 -15.92
CA SER A 216 23.98 -1.62 -15.93
C SER A 216 24.77 -2.41 -16.95
N SER A 217 25.42 -1.72 -17.89
CA SER A 217 26.45 -2.32 -18.76
C SER A 217 27.70 -2.76 -17.99
N VAL A 218 27.86 -2.26 -16.76
CA VAL A 218 28.97 -2.60 -15.86
C VAL A 218 28.85 -4.04 -15.38
N PHE A 219 29.88 -4.84 -15.67
CA PHE A 219 30.06 -6.15 -15.10
C PHE A 219 30.42 -6.03 -13.61
N ILE A 220 29.61 -6.64 -12.77
CA ILE A 220 29.82 -6.70 -11.32
C ILE A 220 29.93 -8.18 -10.94
N PRO A 221 31.09 -8.67 -10.48
CA PRO A 221 31.26 -10.05 -10.03
C PRO A 221 30.20 -10.43 -8.96
N GLY A 222 29.69 -11.66 -9.02
CA GLY A 222 28.65 -12.14 -8.08
C GLY A 222 27.23 -11.64 -8.36
N LYS A 223 27.04 -10.60 -9.19
CA LYS A 223 25.70 -10.04 -9.47
C LYS A 223 24.79 -11.07 -10.15
N LYS A 224 25.31 -11.83 -11.11
CA LYS A 224 24.57 -12.86 -11.85
C LYS A 224 24.12 -13.98 -10.93
N GLU A 225 25.02 -14.46 -10.09
CA GLU A 225 24.80 -15.54 -9.12
C GLU A 225 23.72 -15.11 -8.12
N ASN A 226 23.79 -13.87 -7.61
CA ASN A 226 22.74 -13.31 -6.76
C ASN A 226 21.37 -13.30 -7.43
N PHE A 227 21.29 -12.85 -8.69
CA PHE A 227 20.01 -12.88 -9.41
C PHE A 227 19.48 -14.30 -9.60
N SER A 228 20.36 -15.25 -9.92
CA SER A 228 19.97 -16.66 -10.01
C SER A 228 19.42 -17.18 -8.68
N GLY A 229 20.03 -16.81 -7.55
CA GLY A 229 19.55 -17.18 -6.22
C GLY A 229 18.16 -16.60 -5.90
N LEU A 230 17.91 -15.34 -6.28
CA LEU A 230 16.60 -14.70 -6.12
C LEU A 230 15.52 -15.40 -6.95
N GLU A 231 15.82 -15.78 -8.19
CA GLU A 231 14.89 -16.53 -9.04
C GLU A 231 14.57 -17.92 -8.45
N TYR A 232 15.57 -18.63 -7.92
CA TYR A 232 15.31 -19.90 -7.25
C TYR A 232 14.42 -19.74 -6.00
N LEU A 233 14.67 -18.72 -5.17
CA LEU A 233 13.83 -18.43 -3.99
C LEU A 233 12.40 -18.05 -4.36
N LYS A 234 12.19 -17.29 -5.45
CA LYS A 234 10.87 -16.85 -5.88
C LYS A 234 9.89 -18.01 -6.09
N PHE A 235 10.39 -19.16 -6.57
CA PHE A 235 9.61 -20.37 -6.81
C PHE A 235 9.90 -21.49 -5.79
N ALA A 236 10.57 -21.15 -4.68
CA ALA A 236 10.87 -22.09 -3.63
C ALA A 236 9.69 -22.22 -2.66
N ASN A 237 9.12 -23.42 -2.58
CA ASN A 237 8.20 -23.81 -1.51
C ASN A 237 8.95 -24.67 -0.47
N GLY A 238 10.20 -24.29 -0.18
CA GLY A 238 11.19 -25.12 0.54
C GLY A 238 11.86 -26.18 -0.34
N GLY A 239 12.80 -26.94 0.26
CA GLY A 239 13.50 -28.05 -0.37
C GLY A 239 14.53 -27.63 -1.43
N LYS A 240 14.66 -28.43 -2.50
CA LYS A 240 15.76 -28.35 -3.49
C LYS A 240 16.00 -26.96 -4.10
N ARG A 241 14.95 -26.16 -4.32
CA ARG A 241 15.12 -24.80 -4.88
C ARG A 241 15.73 -23.84 -3.86
N SER A 242 15.40 -23.99 -2.58
CA SER A 242 16.03 -23.21 -1.51
C SER A 242 17.51 -23.57 -1.37
N GLU A 243 17.88 -24.84 -1.55
CA GLU A 243 19.28 -25.30 -1.56
C GLU A 243 20.07 -24.69 -2.74
N LEU A 244 19.50 -24.71 -3.95
CA LEU A 244 20.11 -24.05 -5.12
C LEU A 244 20.25 -22.54 -4.92
N ALA A 245 19.27 -21.90 -4.27
CA ALA A 245 19.40 -20.49 -3.93
C ALA A 245 20.54 -20.23 -2.94
N LEU A 246 20.68 -21.08 -1.93
CA LEU A 246 21.77 -21.01 -0.95
C LEU A 246 23.14 -21.09 -1.66
N GLU A 247 23.33 -22.08 -2.52
CA GLU A 247 24.55 -22.25 -3.32
C GLU A 247 24.86 -20.98 -4.14
N LYS A 248 23.86 -20.43 -4.82
CA LYS A 248 24.06 -19.21 -5.63
C LYS A 248 24.32 -17.96 -4.81
N PHE A 249 23.76 -17.84 -3.61
CA PHE A 249 24.13 -16.75 -2.72
C PHE A 249 25.52 -16.93 -2.11
N GLN A 250 25.97 -18.16 -1.84
CA GLN A 250 27.35 -18.44 -1.45
C GLN A 250 28.34 -18.02 -2.53
N GLU A 251 28.15 -18.48 -3.76
CA GLU A 251 28.99 -18.07 -4.90
C GLU A 251 29.03 -16.53 -5.04
N SER A 252 27.87 -15.89 -4.97
CA SER A 252 27.78 -14.42 -5.05
C SER A 252 28.51 -13.70 -3.91
N ALA A 253 28.35 -14.21 -2.69
CA ALA A 253 28.97 -13.64 -1.49
C ALA A 253 30.50 -13.81 -1.50
N ASP A 254 31.00 -14.93 -2.04
CA ASP A 254 32.42 -15.22 -2.22
C ASP A 254 33.08 -14.31 -3.25
N TYR A 255 32.33 -13.91 -4.29
CA TYR A 255 32.75 -12.82 -5.20
C TYR A 255 32.74 -11.43 -4.54
N GLY A 256 32.32 -11.32 -3.28
CA GLY A 256 32.27 -10.06 -2.55
C GLY A 256 31.02 -9.22 -2.82
N PHE A 257 30.03 -9.70 -3.57
CA PHE A 257 28.88 -8.89 -3.93
C PHE A 257 27.99 -8.61 -2.71
N ALA A 258 27.91 -7.34 -2.28
CA ALA A 258 27.23 -6.96 -1.04
C ALA A 258 25.76 -7.43 -0.96
N LYS A 259 25.00 -7.41 -2.07
CA LYS A 259 23.62 -7.94 -2.08
C LYS A 259 23.60 -9.46 -1.89
N GLY A 260 24.55 -10.17 -2.50
CA GLY A 260 24.73 -11.62 -2.33
C GLY A 260 25.06 -11.99 -0.89
N GLN A 261 25.98 -11.24 -0.27
CA GLN A 261 26.31 -11.39 1.15
C GLN A 261 25.09 -11.14 2.06
N VAL A 262 24.30 -10.10 1.79
CA VAL A 262 23.05 -9.81 2.52
C VAL A 262 21.99 -10.89 2.33
N ASN A 263 21.88 -11.48 1.13
CA ASN A 263 20.94 -12.56 0.88
C ASN A 263 21.39 -13.87 1.53
N LEU A 264 22.69 -14.17 1.51
CA LEU A 264 23.26 -15.29 2.25
C LEU A 264 23.04 -15.14 3.76
N ALA A 265 23.26 -13.94 4.30
CA ALA A 265 22.98 -13.63 5.70
C ALA A 265 21.50 -13.88 6.07
N GLN A 266 20.56 -13.55 5.17
CA GLN A 266 19.14 -13.81 5.37
C GLN A 266 18.80 -15.31 5.37
N MET A 267 19.50 -16.12 4.57
CA MET A 267 19.33 -17.58 4.58
C MET A 267 19.68 -18.15 5.96
N TYR A 268 20.82 -17.74 6.54
CA TYR A 268 21.21 -18.11 7.90
C TYR A 268 20.28 -17.53 8.98
N LEU A 269 19.81 -16.28 8.81
CA LEU A 269 18.89 -15.65 9.75
C LEU A 269 17.55 -16.39 9.85
N ASN A 270 17.03 -16.83 8.71
CA ASN A 270 15.71 -17.46 8.61
C ASN A 270 15.77 -19.00 8.74
N GLY A 271 16.95 -19.61 8.62
CA GLY A 271 17.09 -21.06 8.56
C GLY A 271 16.58 -21.65 7.24
N THR A 272 16.68 -20.91 6.14
CA THR A 272 16.17 -21.34 4.83
C THR A 272 17.22 -22.23 4.15
N ALA A 273 16.96 -23.54 4.04
CA ALA A 273 17.88 -24.56 3.49
C ALA A 273 19.24 -24.69 4.20
N VAL A 274 19.43 -23.99 5.32
CA VAL A 274 20.58 -24.06 6.21
C VAL A 274 20.09 -23.92 7.64
N ASP A 275 20.83 -24.42 8.62
CA ASP A 275 20.48 -24.21 10.02
C ASP A 275 20.50 -22.72 10.37
N LYS A 276 19.54 -22.32 11.23
CA LYS A 276 19.46 -20.93 11.68
C LYS A 276 20.69 -20.60 12.52
N ASP A 277 21.45 -19.60 12.08
CA ASP A 277 22.68 -19.14 12.75
C ASP A 277 22.79 -17.61 12.68
N LEU A 278 22.52 -16.96 13.81
CA LEU A 278 22.57 -15.50 13.92
C LEU A 278 24.00 -14.96 13.84
N HIS A 279 25.00 -15.70 14.29
CA HIS A 279 26.40 -15.26 14.24
C HIS A 279 26.92 -15.28 12.80
N GLN A 280 26.57 -16.31 12.04
CA GLN A 280 26.88 -16.36 10.60
C GLN A 280 26.14 -15.26 9.84
N ALA A 281 24.87 -15.01 10.16
CA ALA A 281 24.12 -13.90 9.56
C ALA A 281 24.80 -12.55 9.84
N LEU A 282 25.17 -12.26 11.10
CA LEU A 282 25.88 -11.04 11.48
C LEU A 282 27.22 -10.90 10.74
N THR A 283 27.99 -11.98 10.62
CA THR A 283 29.28 -11.98 9.90
C THR A 283 29.10 -11.56 8.43
N TRP A 284 28.09 -12.10 7.75
CA TRP A 284 27.82 -11.74 6.35
C TRP A 284 27.23 -10.34 6.19
N PHE A 285 26.35 -9.90 7.12
CA PHE A 285 25.88 -8.52 7.14
C PHE A 285 27.04 -7.54 7.36
N GLN A 286 27.97 -7.85 8.26
CA GLN A 286 29.15 -7.02 8.52
C GLN A 286 29.99 -6.84 7.26
N LYS A 287 30.31 -7.93 6.55
CA LYS A 287 31.05 -7.86 5.28
C LYS A 287 30.39 -6.96 4.24
N ALA A 288 29.06 -6.99 4.14
CA ALA A 288 28.33 -6.12 3.22
C ALA A 288 28.28 -4.66 3.72
N ALA A 289 28.15 -4.46 5.03
CA ALA A 289 28.15 -3.14 5.65
C ALA A 289 29.47 -2.40 5.45
N LEU A 290 30.61 -3.09 5.54
CA LEU A 290 31.95 -2.54 5.28
C LEU A 290 32.11 -2.06 3.81
N GLN A 291 31.24 -2.48 2.90
CA GLN A 291 31.18 -2.00 1.52
C GLN A 291 30.20 -0.83 1.33
N ALA A 292 29.83 -0.14 2.41
CA ALA A 292 28.82 0.92 2.44
C ALA A 292 27.42 0.48 1.96
N TYR A 293 27.08 -0.80 2.05
CA TYR A 293 25.74 -1.26 1.70
C TYR A 293 24.75 -1.05 2.85
N GLU A 294 24.02 0.06 2.81
CA GLU A 294 23.07 0.50 3.85
C GLU A 294 22.11 -0.59 4.34
N PRO A 295 21.47 -1.41 3.49
CA PRO A 295 20.57 -2.46 3.97
C PRO A 295 21.25 -3.46 4.90
N ALA A 296 22.55 -3.70 4.74
CA ALA A 296 23.30 -4.58 5.63
C ALA A 296 23.49 -3.97 7.02
N ILE A 297 23.79 -2.66 7.09
CA ILE A 297 23.94 -1.93 8.36
C ILE A 297 22.63 -1.98 9.16
N LEU A 298 21.50 -1.72 8.50
CA LEU A 298 20.18 -1.74 9.13
C LEU A 298 19.81 -3.14 9.62
N LYS A 299 20.07 -4.17 8.81
CA LYS A 299 19.79 -5.56 9.17
C LYS A 299 20.69 -6.06 10.30
N TYR A 300 21.98 -5.73 10.25
CA TYR A 300 22.93 -6.03 11.34
C TYR A 300 22.42 -5.45 12.66
N ALA A 301 22.02 -4.17 12.66
CA ALA A 301 21.54 -3.50 13.87
C ALA A 301 20.31 -4.20 14.49
N ILE A 302 19.39 -4.71 13.66
CA ILE A 302 18.21 -5.45 14.12
C ILE A 302 18.62 -6.82 14.68
N VAL A 303 19.46 -7.57 13.97
CA VAL A 303 19.87 -8.92 14.39
C VAL A 303 20.77 -8.89 15.62
N CYS A 304 21.63 -7.88 15.75
CA CYS A 304 22.53 -7.72 16.89
C CYS A 304 21.77 -7.60 18.21
N GLN A 305 20.58 -6.98 18.21
CA GLN A 305 19.71 -6.90 19.40
C GLN A 305 19.17 -8.27 19.86
N GLN A 306 19.23 -9.29 19.00
CA GLN A 306 18.77 -10.64 19.29
C GLN A 306 19.88 -11.57 19.79
N VAL A 307 21.13 -11.08 19.78
CA VAL A 307 22.32 -11.86 20.17
C VAL A 307 22.94 -11.21 21.40
N GLU A 308 22.89 -11.89 22.54
CA GLU A 308 23.34 -11.34 23.83
C GLU A 308 24.81 -10.89 23.81
N SER A 309 25.67 -11.58 23.06
CA SER A 309 27.09 -11.27 22.97
C SER A 309 27.41 -10.17 21.94
N CYS A 310 26.42 -9.61 21.24
CA CYS A 310 26.67 -8.66 20.16
C CYS A 310 26.84 -7.23 20.69
N ALA A 311 28.02 -6.66 20.48
CA ALA A 311 28.33 -5.27 20.80
C ALA A 311 28.12 -4.39 19.56
N ILE A 312 26.93 -3.79 19.44
CA ILE A 312 26.59 -2.96 18.27
C ILE A 312 27.51 -1.74 18.10
N ALA A 313 28.06 -1.21 19.20
CA ALA A 313 28.98 -0.07 19.18
C ALA A 313 30.28 -0.42 18.43
N ASP A 314 30.86 -1.59 18.70
CA ASP A 314 32.09 -2.07 18.07
C ASP A 314 31.90 -2.22 16.56
N PHE A 315 30.76 -2.78 16.15
CA PHE A 315 30.37 -2.87 14.74
C PHE A 315 30.33 -1.49 14.06
N TYR A 316 29.70 -0.50 14.69
CA TYR A 316 29.65 0.84 14.11
C TYR A 316 31.02 1.51 14.03
N GLN A 317 31.86 1.35 15.05
CA GLN A 317 33.23 1.83 15.02
C GLN A 317 34.00 1.22 13.85
N GLU A 318 33.86 -0.08 13.62
CA GLU A 318 34.50 -0.75 12.49
C GLU A 318 34.03 -0.22 11.14
N VAL A 319 32.72 -0.02 10.96
CA VAL A 319 32.16 0.54 9.72
C VAL A 319 32.67 1.96 9.46
N VAL A 320 32.74 2.79 10.51
CA VAL A 320 33.29 4.16 10.40
C VAL A 320 34.79 4.12 10.10
N ASN A 321 35.56 3.24 10.76
CA ASN A 321 36.99 3.07 10.53
C ASN A 321 37.30 2.57 9.10
N ALA A 322 36.39 1.81 8.49
CA ALA A 322 36.46 1.40 7.09
C ALA A 322 36.15 2.54 6.10
N GLY A 323 35.81 3.74 6.58
CA GLY A 323 35.53 4.92 5.76
C GLY A 323 34.11 4.99 5.23
N VAL A 324 33.17 4.19 5.77
CA VAL A 324 31.76 4.24 5.38
C VAL A 324 31.09 5.44 6.07
N ASN A 325 30.63 6.42 5.30
CA ASN A 325 29.86 7.54 5.83
C ASN A 325 28.42 7.07 6.12
N ILE A 326 28.08 6.90 7.40
CA ILE A 326 26.74 6.49 7.81
C ILE A 326 25.88 7.72 8.09
N GLU A 327 25.23 8.26 7.06
CA GLU A 327 24.17 9.25 7.24
C GLU A 327 22.86 8.53 7.59
N PHE A 328 22.69 8.17 8.86
CA PHE A 328 21.35 7.83 9.33
C PHE A 328 20.51 9.11 9.28
N THR A 329 19.65 9.23 8.27
CA THR A 329 18.68 10.33 8.24
C THR A 329 17.94 10.32 9.59
N LYS A 330 17.86 11.49 10.25
CA LYS A 330 17.22 11.75 11.55
C LYS A 330 15.81 11.14 11.74
N GLN A 331 15.25 10.55 10.69
CA GLN A 331 13.93 10.00 10.60
C GLN A 331 13.88 8.51 10.96
N ALA A 332 14.96 7.73 10.85
CA ALA A 332 15.01 6.34 11.29
C ALA A 332 14.94 6.25 12.83
N ASN A 333 13.72 6.24 13.36
CA ASN A 333 13.46 6.13 14.80
C ASN A 333 13.64 4.68 15.24
N VAL A 334 14.85 4.14 15.09
CA VAL A 334 15.28 2.95 15.82
C VAL A 334 15.46 3.43 17.25
N ARG A 335 14.38 3.40 18.02
CA ARG A 335 14.16 4.12 19.29
C ARG A 335 15.20 3.83 20.40
N ALA A 336 16.08 2.85 20.18
CA ALA A 336 17.19 2.49 21.06
C ALA A 336 18.59 2.72 20.45
N THR A 337 18.76 2.71 19.12
CA THR A 337 20.11 2.79 18.52
C THR A 337 20.55 4.22 18.28
N THR A 338 19.67 5.19 18.00
CA THR A 338 20.13 6.57 17.71
C THR A 338 20.77 7.24 18.92
N LYS A 339 20.21 7.11 20.13
CA LYS A 339 20.86 7.67 21.35
C LYS A 339 22.15 6.94 21.74
N ALA A 340 22.16 5.61 21.64
CA ALA A 340 23.35 4.82 21.95
C ALA A 340 24.48 5.05 20.90
N PHE A 341 24.10 5.25 19.64
CA PHE A 341 25.00 5.57 18.53
C PHE A 341 25.49 7.02 18.57
N GLU A 342 24.62 8.01 18.79
CA GLU A 342 25.04 9.41 18.98
C GLU A 342 26.04 9.52 20.13
N LYS A 343 25.75 8.83 21.24
CA LYS A 343 26.68 8.75 22.37
C LYS A 343 27.99 8.04 22.00
N ALA A 344 27.94 6.87 21.34
CA ALA A 344 29.15 6.16 20.92
C ALA A 344 29.99 6.94 19.88
N LEU A 345 29.33 7.74 19.02
CA LEU A 345 29.97 8.60 18.03
C LEU A 345 30.59 9.86 18.68
N GLU A 346 29.95 10.41 19.71
CA GLU A 346 30.55 11.47 20.54
C GLU A 346 31.73 10.94 21.36
N ASP A 347 31.60 9.75 21.96
CA ASP A 347 32.65 9.10 22.75
C ASP A 347 33.85 8.71 21.88
N ALA A 348 33.66 8.38 20.59
CA ALA A 348 34.74 8.05 19.66
C ALA A 348 35.40 9.28 18.99
N LYS A 349 34.80 10.47 19.11
CA LYS A 349 35.36 11.74 18.60
C LYS A 349 36.24 12.47 19.63
N ASN A 350 36.13 12.09 20.90
CA ASN A 350 36.99 12.53 22.00
C ASN A 350 38.11 11.52 22.24
#